data_AF-A0A1J4IZ71-F1
#
_entry.id   AF-A0A1J4IZ71-F1
#
_cell.length_a   1.000
_cell.length_b   1.000
_cell.length_c   1.000
_cell.angle_alpha   90.00
_cell.angle_beta   90.00
_cell.angle_gamma   90.00
#
_symmetry.space_group_name_H-M   'P 1'
#
loop_
_entity.id
_entity.type
_entity.pdbx_description
1 polymer ?
#
loop_
_entity_poly.entity_id
_entity_poly.type
_entity_poly.pdbx_seq_one_letter_code
_entity_poly.pdbx_strand_id
1 'polypeptide(L)'
;MSHGISKLISQLQTWLMDLDTNNLVETMTLIMNSIFVKVDHLNQFAACLYTAADYRPLKIKMYSHLLYLINQESTEIFPKMKPYLLKNCFTDYDKKKDRLFFLYKCYKKQLLDTKDIMHVFTHPNSPDLSFEHCFNSLHFFCWFAPELEELEIDFYNITLDWFLDISKFKRFPCDLKYIAKNIKSFQANNWSKLKQMRSNNSSHCPMTEIIKDDDLNIFQMLQNELDFDWEQKIEPSAFDIHWIMKEPLSIFDFAAYYGAVKIFKFSYMVYFKDHYKISEQSTLNVVHFAIAGGNTEIVRFLYSNDYDFTGAIHFAALYHQNDIADWLISIFDLKLKNCIFGEYETVLNYALLSFNTYIIDKCLKEKVMTNDSKKFKLFDFALENCQLEIVNYLKDKIPFNFMFKYDNQISLIYKPIIKDNLDIVKYLIEIEPQLINCRSFFEVPIWTAARYGRTDIVDFLYRQPGIYTKCNKQSFNLDPYEESSIPLGRTTHVIEFSKYQYKRSLEISHLENPFFINIKL
;
A
#
# COMPACT_ATOMS: atom_id res chain seq x y z
N MET A 1 -5.32 25.67 -15.28
CA MET A 1 -5.67 25.77 -13.83
C MET A 1 -4.94 24.74 -12.96
N SER A 2 -4.18 23.78 -13.51
CA SER A 2 -3.57 22.67 -12.74
C SER A 2 -2.28 23.00 -11.98
N HIS A 3 -1.45 23.93 -12.46
CA HIS A 3 -0.15 24.26 -11.85
C HIS A 3 -0.21 24.69 -10.37
N GLY A 4 -1.35 25.22 -9.90
CA GLY A 4 -1.53 25.60 -8.49
C GLY A 4 -1.80 24.41 -7.57
N ILE A 5 -2.47 23.36 -8.06
CA ILE A 5 -2.95 22.24 -7.23
C ILE A 5 -1.78 21.37 -6.77
N SER A 6 -0.78 21.13 -7.63
CA SER A 6 0.42 20.36 -7.26
C SER A 6 1.12 20.91 -6.02
N LYS A 7 1.28 22.24 -5.93
CA LYS A 7 1.88 22.91 -4.77
C LYS A 7 1.01 22.78 -3.52
N LEU A 8 -0.31 22.83 -3.67
CA LEU A 8 -1.25 22.65 -2.56
C LEU A 8 -1.22 21.22 -2.03
N ILE A 9 -1.05 20.21 -2.90
CA ILE A 9 -0.90 18.80 -2.49
C ILE A 9 0.36 18.64 -1.64
N SER A 10 1.48 19.23 -2.06
CA SER A 10 2.70 19.22 -1.25
C SER A 10 2.49 19.82 0.14
N GLN A 11 1.73 20.92 0.24
CA GLN A 11 1.40 21.51 1.55
C GLN A 11 0.54 20.59 2.42
N LEU A 12 -0.48 19.95 1.83
CA LEU A 12 -1.31 18.98 2.54
C LEU A 12 -0.48 17.80 3.06
N GLN A 13 0.44 17.29 2.25
CA GLN A 13 1.35 16.22 2.67
C GLN A 13 2.24 16.67 3.81
N THR A 14 2.82 17.87 3.76
CA THR A 14 3.60 18.41 4.89
C THR A 14 2.76 18.43 6.18
N TRP A 15 1.55 18.97 6.14
CA TRP A 15 0.66 19.01 7.31
C TRP A 15 0.37 17.62 7.88
N LEU A 16 0.13 16.62 7.02
CA LEU A 16 -0.17 15.26 7.47
C LEU A 16 1.09 14.51 7.95
N MET A 17 2.23 14.67 7.29
CA MET A 17 3.47 13.97 7.64
C MET A 17 4.10 14.53 8.92
N ASP A 18 3.92 15.83 9.18
CA ASP A 18 4.45 16.51 10.37
C ASP A 18 3.48 16.52 11.56
N LEU A 19 2.29 15.92 11.41
CA LEU A 19 1.26 15.91 12.44
C LEU A 19 1.77 15.32 13.77
N ASP A 20 1.60 16.06 14.85
CA ASP A 20 1.92 15.68 16.23
C ASP A 20 0.87 16.23 17.21
N THR A 21 1.05 15.97 18.52
CA THR A 21 0.05 16.35 19.53
C THR A 21 -0.03 17.85 19.74
N ASN A 22 1.01 18.60 19.37
CA ASN A 22 1.13 20.04 19.58
C ASN A 22 0.50 20.81 18.42
N ASN A 23 0.60 20.29 17.19
CA ASN A 23 0.13 20.95 15.98
C ASN A 23 -1.22 20.41 15.44
N LEU A 24 -1.87 19.48 16.14
CA LEU A 24 -3.11 18.83 15.68
C LEU A 24 -4.23 19.82 15.34
N VAL A 25 -4.51 20.77 16.25
CA VAL A 25 -5.62 21.74 16.10
C VAL A 25 -5.30 22.79 15.02
N GLU A 26 -4.04 23.22 14.96
CA GLU A 26 -3.57 24.14 13.91
C GLU A 26 -3.69 23.48 12.53
N THR A 27 -3.19 22.25 12.40
CA THR A 27 -3.30 21.45 11.17
C THR A 27 -4.74 21.26 10.74
N MET A 28 -5.65 20.96 11.67
CA MET A 28 -7.08 20.87 11.39
C MET A 28 -7.61 22.18 10.80
N THR A 29 -7.28 23.31 11.40
CA THR A 29 -7.70 24.64 10.95
C THR A 29 -7.15 24.97 9.56
N LEU A 30 -5.89 24.64 9.31
CA LEU A 30 -5.25 24.83 8.01
C LEU A 30 -5.94 24.00 6.91
N ILE A 31 -6.27 22.74 7.20
CA ILE A 31 -6.99 21.86 6.27
C ILE A 31 -8.41 22.40 6.01
N MET A 32 -9.14 22.81 7.05
CA MET A 32 -10.49 23.38 6.94
C MET A 32 -10.52 24.67 6.09
N ASN A 33 -9.46 25.47 6.13
CA ASN A 33 -9.33 26.68 5.31
C ASN A 33 -8.76 26.40 3.90
N SER A 34 -8.43 25.15 3.59
CA SER A 34 -7.84 24.77 2.31
C SER A 34 -8.89 24.40 1.26
N ILE A 35 -8.45 24.19 0.01
CA ILE A 35 -9.33 23.69 -1.04
C ILE A 35 -9.73 22.22 -0.85
N PHE A 36 -9.02 21.47 0.00
CA PHE A 36 -9.14 20.01 0.12
C PHE A 36 -10.38 19.55 0.87
N VAL A 37 -11.11 20.46 1.53
CA VAL A 37 -12.43 20.18 2.11
C VAL A 37 -13.59 20.43 1.14
N LYS A 38 -13.30 20.94 -0.06
CA LYS A 38 -14.30 21.10 -1.13
C LYS A 38 -14.54 19.76 -1.83
N VAL A 39 -15.78 19.54 -2.26
CA VAL A 39 -16.26 18.26 -2.83
C VAL A 39 -15.32 17.72 -3.93
N ASP A 40 -14.86 18.58 -4.84
CA ASP A 40 -14.00 18.18 -5.97
C ASP A 40 -12.58 17.73 -5.57
N HIS A 41 -12.18 17.97 -4.32
CA HIS A 41 -10.84 17.69 -3.78
C HIS A 41 -10.81 16.69 -2.63
N LEU A 42 -11.97 16.17 -2.21
CA LEU A 42 -12.09 15.25 -1.07
C LEU A 42 -11.42 13.90 -1.33
N ASN A 43 -11.44 13.41 -2.56
CA ASN A 43 -10.76 12.16 -2.93
C ASN A 43 -9.23 12.32 -2.83
N GLN A 44 -8.70 13.48 -3.23
CA GLN A 44 -7.28 13.81 -3.11
C GLN A 44 -6.88 13.93 -1.65
N PHE A 45 -7.75 14.49 -0.79
CA PHE A 45 -7.53 14.50 0.65
C PHE A 45 -7.50 13.08 1.23
N ALA A 46 -8.46 12.24 0.87
CA ALA A 46 -8.52 10.85 1.30
C ALA A 46 -7.30 10.04 0.83
N ALA A 47 -6.86 10.26 -0.41
CA ALA A 47 -5.63 9.66 -0.95
C ALA A 47 -4.40 10.06 -0.13
N CYS A 48 -4.22 11.35 0.17
CA CYS A 48 -3.10 11.83 0.98
C CYS A 48 -3.14 11.29 2.42
N LEU A 49 -4.33 11.11 3.00
CA LEU A 49 -4.48 10.48 4.31
C LEU A 49 -4.08 9.00 4.28
N TYR A 50 -4.45 8.25 3.24
CA TYR A 50 -3.97 6.87 3.07
C TYR A 50 -2.47 6.82 2.84
N THR A 51 -1.91 7.70 2.00
CA THR A 51 -0.45 7.82 1.89
C THR A 51 0.21 8.07 3.25
N ALA A 52 -0.34 8.97 4.06
CA ALA A 52 0.18 9.23 5.40
C ALA A 52 0.02 8.01 6.33
N ALA A 53 -1.11 7.31 6.30
CA ALA A 53 -1.32 6.10 7.08
C ALA A 53 -0.37 4.97 6.67
N ASP A 54 -0.18 4.76 5.36
CA ASP A 54 0.65 3.70 4.79
C ASP A 54 2.14 3.91 5.08
N TYR A 55 2.62 5.16 5.08
CA TYR A 55 4.05 5.48 5.21
C TYR A 55 4.43 6.15 6.53
N ARG A 56 3.46 6.53 7.38
CA ARG A 56 3.66 6.95 8.78
C ARG A 56 2.66 6.24 9.72
N PRO A 57 2.63 4.91 9.75
CA PRO A 57 1.61 4.14 10.47
C PRO A 57 1.56 4.38 11.98
N LEU A 58 2.69 4.74 12.60
CA LEU A 58 2.74 5.13 14.02
C LEU A 58 1.84 6.35 14.33
N LYS A 59 1.49 7.16 13.33
CA LYS A 59 0.60 8.34 13.43
C LYS A 59 -0.87 8.05 13.13
N ILE A 60 -1.28 6.80 12.80
CA ILE A 60 -2.67 6.48 12.42
C ILE A 60 -3.71 6.92 13.47
N LYS A 61 -3.41 6.76 14.77
CA LYS A 61 -4.29 7.24 15.84
C LYS A 61 -4.55 8.74 15.71
N MET A 62 -3.54 9.52 15.32
CA MET A 62 -3.62 10.96 15.10
C MET A 62 -4.44 11.30 13.87
N TYR A 63 -4.24 10.61 12.75
CA TYR A 63 -5.01 10.82 11.52
C TYR A 63 -6.51 10.59 11.72
N SER A 64 -6.86 9.53 12.45
CA SER A 64 -8.27 9.28 12.80
C SER A 64 -8.83 10.37 13.73
N HIS A 65 -8.00 10.95 14.60
CA HIS A 65 -8.44 12.01 15.49
C HIS A 65 -8.61 13.34 14.76
N LEU A 66 -7.69 13.67 13.86
CA LEU A 66 -7.77 14.82 12.96
C LEU A 66 -9.08 14.78 12.16
N LEU A 67 -9.40 13.65 11.52
CA LEU A 67 -10.66 13.49 10.80
C LEU A 67 -11.89 13.64 11.69
N TYR A 68 -11.83 13.13 12.92
CA TYR A 68 -12.93 13.32 13.86
C TYR A 68 -13.15 14.80 14.18
N LEU A 69 -12.09 15.57 14.41
CA LEU A 69 -12.19 17.01 14.66
C LEU A 69 -12.75 17.75 13.44
N ILE A 70 -12.27 17.43 12.24
CA ILE A 70 -12.81 17.98 10.97
C ILE A 70 -14.31 17.68 10.84
N ASN A 71 -14.74 16.47 11.19
CA ASN A 71 -16.15 16.09 11.12
C ASN A 71 -17.03 16.76 12.21
N GLN A 72 -16.46 17.13 13.36
CA GLN A 72 -17.16 17.95 14.35
C GLN A 72 -17.40 19.39 13.83
N GLU A 73 -16.44 19.95 13.11
CA GLU A 73 -16.59 21.28 12.49
C GLU A 73 -17.53 21.26 11.27
N SER A 74 -17.48 20.18 10.47
CA SER A 74 -18.36 20.03 9.30
C SER A 74 -18.70 18.56 9.02
N THR A 75 -19.94 18.20 9.34
CA THR A 75 -20.49 16.85 9.19
C THR A 75 -20.68 16.40 7.74
N GLU A 76 -20.53 17.29 6.75
CA GLU A 76 -20.65 16.96 5.33
C GLU A 76 -19.37 16.37 4.71
N ILE A 77 -18.21 16.57 5.33
CA ILE A 77 -16.91 16.26 4.72
C ILE A 77 -16.68 14.75 4.70
N PHE A 78 -16.72 14.11 5.87
CA PHE A 78 -16.40 12.70 6.00
C PHE A 78 -17.33 11.79 5.18
N PRO A 79 -18.68 11.97 5.18
CA PRO A 79 -19.57 11.15 4.37
C PRO A 79 -19.26 11.16 2.87
N LYS A 80 -18.74 12.27 2.34
CA LYS A 80 -18.34 12.39 0.93
C LYS A 80 -16.96 11.79 0.65
N MET A 81 -16.05 11.78 1.63
CA MET A 81 -14.74 11.09 1.54
C MET A 81 -14.85 9.57 1.73
N LYS A 82 -15.81 9.13 2.55
CA LYS A 82 -15.97 7.74 2.97
C LYS A 82 -15.97 6.72 1.82
N PRO A 83 -16.69 6.92 0.71
CA PRO A 83 -16.68 5.95 -0.40
C PRO A 83 -15.28 5.69 -0.96
N TYR A 84 -14.44 6.71 -1.06
CA TYR A 84 -13.06 6.55 -1.53
C TYR A 84 -12.24 5.71 -0.55
N LEU A 85 -12.36 5.96 0.76
CA LEU A 85 -11.63 5.22 1.78
C LEU A 85 -12.02 3.74 1.77
N LEU A 86 -13.32 3.44 1.77
CA LEU A 86 -13.81 2.05 1.74
C LEU A 86 -13.38 1.34 0.45
N LYS A 87 -13.56 1.99 -0.71
CA LYS A 87 -13.11 1.49 -2.03
C LYS A 87 -11.59 1.36 -2.14
N ASN A 88 -10.78 2.00 -1.31
CA ASN A 88 -9.32 1.89 -1.42
C ASN A 88 -8.67 1.12 -0.26
N CYS A 89 -9.45 0.49 0.63
CA CYS A 89 -8.88 -0.23 1.77
C CYS A 89 -7.96 -1.40 1.34
N PHE A 90 -8.31 -2.10 0.26
CA PHE A 90 -7.65 -3.34 -0.18
C PHE A 90 -6.98 -3.26 -1.56
N THR A 91 -6.76 -2.05 -2.08
CA THR A 91 -6.11 -1.88 -3.40
C THR A 91 -4.61 -2.18 -3.39
N ASP A 92 -4.01 -2.29 -2.21
CA ASP A 92 -2.61 -2.66 -2.03
C ASP A 92 -2.54 -3.72 -0.92
N TYR A 93 -2.18 -4.95 -1.29
CA TYR A 93 -2.14 -6.07 -0.36
C TYR A 93 -1.21 -5.80 0.82
N ASP A 94 -0.09 -5.12 0.63
CA ASP A 94 0.88 -4.97 1.70
C ASP A 94 0.38 -3.99 2.75
N LYS A 95 -0.22 -2.87 2.30
CA LYS A 95 -0.67 -1.74 3.14
C LYS A 95 -2.02 -1.96 3.81
N LYS A 96 -2.67 -3.12 3.58
CA LYS A 96 -4.00 -3.44 4.09
C LYS A 96 -4.12 -3.32 5.62
N LYS A 97 -3.07 -3.67 6.37
CA LYS A 97 -3.09 -3.68 7.85
C LYS A 97 -3.17 -2.26 8.42
N ASP A 98 -2.38 -1.35 7.84
CA ASP A 98 -2.35 0.07 8.17
C ASP A 98 -3.73 0.72 7.92
N ARG A 99 -4.31 0.44 6.75
CA ARG A 99 -5.65 0.95 6.36
C ARG A 99 -6.76 0.36 7.21
N LEU A 100 -6.72 -0.94 7.53
CA LEU A 100 -7.68 -1.58 8.44
C LEU A 100 -7.64 -0.97 9.83
N PHE A 101 -6.45 -0.70 10.38
CA PHE A 101 -6.33 -0.02 11.66
C PHE A 101 -6.90 1.40 11.62
N PHE A 102 -6.63 2.14 10.54
CA PHE A 102 -7.18 3.46 10.33
C PHE A 102 -8.71 3.44 10.28
N LEU A 103 -9.31 2.55 9.51
CA LEU A 103 -10.77 2.38 9.45
C LEU A 103 -11.35 1.95 10.79
N TYR A 104 -10.71 1.01 11.50
CA TYR A 104 -11.12 0.61 12.84
C TYR A 104 -11.12 1.80 13.82
N LYS A 105 -10.12 2.68 13.73
CA LYS A 105 -10.09 3.90 14.55
C LYS A 105 -11.18 4.89 14.18
N CYS A 106 -11.51 5.01 12.89
CA CYS A 106 -12.65 5.80 12.44
C CYS A 106 -13.98 5.23 12.96
N TYR A 107 -14.17 3.91 12.92
CA TYR A 107 -15.32 3.21 13.50
C TYR A 107 -15.45 3.47 15.01
N LYS A 108 -14.35 3.34 15.78
CA LYS A 108 -14.35 3.64 17.21
C LYS A 108 -14.67 5.10 17.54
N LYS A 109 -14.48 6.02 16.58
CA LYS A 109 -14.83 7.44 16.67
C LYS A 109 -16.21 7.76 16.08
N GLN A 110 -17.01 6.74 15.74
CA GLN A 110 -18.35 6.87 15.16
C GLN A 110 -18.37 7.62 13.81
N LEU A 111 -17.24 7.64 13.10
CA LEU A 111 -17.19 8.13 11.72
C LEU A 111 -17.73 7.08 10.73
N LEU A 112 -17.50 5.80 11.05
CA LEU A 112 -18.03 4.66 10.31
C LEU A 112 -19.07 3.92 11.16
N ASP A 113 -20.01 3.27 10.49
CA ASP A 113 -21.01 2.39 11.11
C ASP A 113 -20.83 0.92 10.69
N THR A 114 -21.73 0.07 11.19
CA THR A 114 -21.74 -1.37 10.89
C THR A 114 -22.09 -1.69 9.43
N LYS A 115 -22.86 -0.83 8.74
CA LYS A 115 -23.18 -1.01 7.32
C LYS A 115 -21.96 -0.74 6.46
N ASP A 116 -21.15 0.25 6.83
CA ASP A 116 -19.88 0.54 6.17
C ASP A 116 -18.92 -0.65 6.27
N ILE A 117 -18.84 -1.29 7.45
CA ILE A 117 -18.07 -2.51 7.69
C ILE A 117 -18.55 -3.64 6.75
N MET A 118 -19.86 -3.89 6.69
CA MET A 118 -20.42 -4.91 5.80
C MET A 118 -20.16 -4.62 4.33
N HIS A 119 -20.21 -3.36 3.91
CA HIS A 119 -19.94 -2.96 2.53
C HIS A 119 -18.50 -3.33 2.11
N VAL A 120 -17.50 -3.03 2.96
CA VAL A 120 -16.09 -3.36 2.68
C VAL A 120 -15.87 -4.87 2.51
N PHE A 121 -16.58 -5.71 3.28
CA PHE A 121 -16.44 -7.16 3.18
C PHE A 121 -17.15 -7.75 1.97
N THR A 122 -18.32 -7.21 1.60
CA THR A 122 -19.16 -7.74 0.51
C THR A 122 -18.78 -7.18 -0.86
N HIS A 123 -18.03 -6.08 -0.90
CA HIS A 123 -17.53 -5.45 -2.11
C HIS A 123 -16.01 -5.28 -2.04
N PRO A 124 -15.23 -6.37 -1.83
CA PRO A 124 -13.79 -6.29 -1.98
C PRO A 124 -13.53 -5.79 -3.42
N ASN A 125 -12.63 -4.82 -3.54
CA ASN A 125 -12.35 -4.10 -4.79
C ASN A 125 -12.12 -5.00 -6.00
N SER A 126 -12.19 -4.40 -7.20
CA SER A 126 -11.99 -5.09 -8.48
C SER A 126 -10.78 -6.02 -8.41
N PRO A 127 -10.89 -7.23 -8.97
CA PRO A 127 -10.06 -8.35 -8.61
C PRO A 127 -8.64 -8.06 -9.09
N ASP A 128 -7.77 -7.65 -8.18
CA ASP A 128 -6.43 -8.19 -8.26
C ASP A 128 -6.60 -9.70 -8.04
N LEU A 129 -6.50 -10.42 -9.15
CA LEU A 129 -6.69 -11.86 -9.27
C LEU A 129 -5.56 -12.64 -8.59
N SER A 130 -4.57 -11.96 -8.01
CA SER A 130 -3.48 -12.59 -7.27
C SER A 130 -3.98 -13.36 -6.05
N PHE A 131 -3.35 -14.51 -5.82
CA PHE A 131 -3.57 -15.37 -4.68
C PHE A 131 -3.46 -14.60 -3.34
N GLU A 132 -2.60 -13.59 -3.25
CA GLU A 132 -2.42 -12.77 -2.05
C GLU A 132 -3.65 -11.95 -1.72
N HIS A 133 -4.26 -11.26 -2.70
CA HIS A 133 -5.43 -10.40 -2.48
C HIS A 133 -6.64 -11.17 -1.95
N CYS A 134 -6.68 -12.48 -2.17
CA CYS A 134 -7.66 -13.40 -1.63
C CYS A 134 -7.68 -13.43 -0.10
N PHE A 135 -6.56 -13.12 0.56
CA PHE A 135 -6.46 -13.06 2.02
C PHE A 135 -6.94 -11.72 2.61
N ASN A 136 -7.28 -10.72 1.79
CA ASN A 136 -7.78 -9.43 2.29
C ASN A 136 -9.06 -9.59 3.12
N SER A 137 -9.97 -10.44 2.66
CA SER A 137 -11.20 -10.79 3.39
C SER A 137 -10.89 -11.46 4.74
N LEU A 138 -9.84 -12.30 4.82
CA LEU A 138 -9.43 -12.94 6.07
C LEU A 138 -8.88 -11.93 7.09
N HIS A 139 -8.09 -10.97 6.63
CA HIS A 139 -7.62 -9.88 7.49
C HIS A 139 -8.79 -9.06 7.99
N PHE A 140 -9.72 -8.68 7.11
CA PHE A 140 -10.95 -7.99 7.51
C PHE A 140 -11.72 -8.78 8.57
N PHE A 141 -11.95 -10.07 8.32
CA PHE A 141 -12.65 -10.96 9.25
C PHE A 141 -11.96 -10.95 10.62
N CYS A 142 -10.64 -11.09 10.67
CA CYS A 142 -9.90 -11.04 11.94
C CYS A 142 -10.07 -9.70 12.68
N TRP A 143 -10.19 -8.59 11.94
CA TRP A 143 -10.37 -7.27 12.51
C TRP A 143 -11.79 -6.98 12.99
N PHE A 144 -12.83 -7.51 12.32
CA PHE A 144 -14.25 -7.20 12.56
C PHE A 144 -15.12 -8.41 12.94
N ALA A 145 -14.51 -9.57 13.24
CA ALA A 145 -15.21 -10.78 13.68
C ALA A 145 -16.26 -10.56 14.78
N PRO A 146 -16.00 -9.77 15.86
CA PRO A 146 -17.02 -9.52 16.89
C PRO A 146 -18.24 -8.80 16.34
N GLU A 147 -18.04 -7.80 15.48
CA GLU A 147 -19.11 -7.05 14.85
C GLU A 147 -19.89 -7.93 13.85
N LEU A 148 -19.20 -8.81 13.10
CA LEU A 148 -19.85 -9.75 12.19
C LEU A 148 -20.69 -10.80 12.92
N GLU A 149 -20.20 -11.34 14.03
CA GLU A 149 -20.94 -12.31 14.86
C GLU A 149 -22.24 -11.71 15.41
N GLU A 150 -22.21 -10.43 15.81
CA GLU A 150 -23.39 -9.72 16.33
C GLU A 150 -24.41 -9.38 15.23
N LEU A 151 -23.95 -9.06 14.01
CA LEU A 151 -24.81 -8.57 12.93
C LEU A 151 -25.41 -9.71 12.07
N GLU A 152 -24.59 -10.68 11.67
CA GLU A 152 -24.93 -11.70 10.67
C GLU A 152 -24.27 -13.04 11.05
N ILE A 153 -24.83 -13.72 12.05
CA ILE A 153 -24.24 -14.93 12.64
C ILE A 153 -24.01 -16.07 11.64
N ASP A 154 -24.93 -16.26 10.69
CA ASP A 154 -24.81 -17.31 9.67
C ASP A 154 -23.60 -17.05 8.77
N PHE A 155 -23.43 -15.80 8.37
CA PHE A 155 -22.31 -15.36 7.55
C PHE A 155 -20.98 -15.47 8.30
N TYR A 156 -20.98 -15.08 9.58
CA TYR A 156 -19.84 -15.24 10.47
C TYR A 156 -19.39 -16.70 10.55
N ASN A 157 -20.33 -17.64 10.78
CA ASN A 157 -20.01 -19.06 10.90
C ASN A 157 -19.42 -19.64 9.61
N ILE A 158 -19.99 -19.30 8.45
CA ILE A 158 -19.44 -19.71 7.14
C ILE A 158 -18.00 -19.20 6.97
N THR A 159 -17.78 -17.92 7.29
CA THR A 159 -16.45 -17.29 7.15
C THR A 159 -15.44 -17.90 8.13
N LEU A 160 -15.87 -18.23 9.35
CA LEU A 160 -15.04 -18.87 10.37
C LEU A 160 -14.59 -20.26 9.95
N ASP A 161 -15.50 -21.11 9.47
CA ASP A 161 -15.18 -22.46 9.01
C ASP A 161 -14.14 -22.40 7.88
N TRP A 162 -14.33 -21.47 6.94
CA TRP A 162 -13.38 -21.26 5.84
C TRP A 162 -12.04 -20.74 6.33
N PHE A 163 -12.01 -19.77 7.23
CA PHE A 163 -10.77 -19.27 7.82
C PHE A 163 -9.97 -20.41 8.47
N LEU A 164 -10.64 -21.32 9.18
CA LEU A 164 -10.01 -22.48 9.79
C LEU A 164 -9.53 -23.52 8.76
N ASP A 165 -10.27 -23.75 7.68
CA ASP A 165 -9.84 -24.64 6.61
C ASP A 165 -8.66 -24.08 5.83
N ILE A 166 -8.70 -22.79 5.48
CA ILE A 166 -7.62 -22.10 4.76
C ILE A 166 -6.36 -22.03 5.63
N SER A 167 -6.49 -21.95 6.96
CA SER A 167 -5.34 -21.93 7.87
C SER A 167 -4.44 -23.17 7.79
N LYS A 168 -4.94 -24.27 7.21
CA LYS A 168 -4.22 -25.53 7.00
C LYS A 168 -3.32 -25.50 5.75
N PHE A 169 -3.49 -24.52 4.85
CA PHE A 169 -2.72 -24.42 3.62
C PHE A 169 -1.29 -23.91 3.88
N LYS A 170 -0.32 -24.41 3.09
CA LYS A 170 1.10 -24.08 3.26
C LYS A 170 1.39 -22.58 3.09
N ARG A 171 0.70 -21.91 2.17
CA ARG A 171 0.87 -20.48 1.87
C ARG A 171 0.04 -19.55 2.75
N PHE A 172 -0.57 -20.06 3.83
CA PHE A 172 -1.37 -19.22 4.72
C PHE A 172 -0.52 -18.12 5.39
N PRO A 173 -1.00 -16.85 5.41
CA PRO A 173 -0.25 -15.73 5.98
C PRO A 173 0.20 -16.00 7.41
N CYS A 174 1.49 -15.75 7.69
CA CYS A 174 2.10 -16.02 9.00
C CYS A 174 1.44 -15.23 10.13
N ASP A 175 1.07 -13.97 9.87
CA ASP A 175 0.45 -13.04 10.80
C ASP A 175 -0.97 -13.44 11.24
N LEU A 176 -1.67 -14.25 10.45
CA LEU A 176 -2.99 -14.80 10.76
C LEU A 176 -2.93 -16.14 11.54
N LYS A 177 -1.79 -16.84 11.53
CA LYS A 177 -1.65 -18.19 12.15
C LYS A 177 -1.98 -18.19 13.64
N TYR A 178 -1.56 -17.17 14.38
CA TYR A 178 -1.84 -17.09 15.81
C TYR A 178 -3.34 -16.99 16.10
N ILE A 179 -4.07 -16.18 15.32
CA ILE A 179 -5.52 -16.03 15.48
C ILE A 179 -6.23 -17.33 15.13
N ALA A 180 -5.88 -17.97 14.00
CA ALA A 180 -6.47 -19.25 13.59
C ALA A 180 -6.33 -20.33 14.67
N LYS A 181 -5.14 -20.46 15.27
CA LYS A 181 -4.89 -21.44 16.34
C LYS A 181 -5.65 -21.13 17.64
N ASN A 182 -5.91 -19.86 17.93
CA ASN A 182 -6.43 -19.40 19.22
C ASN A 182 -7.84 -18.77 19.14
N ILE A 183 -8.58 -18.97 18.05
CA ILE A 183 -9.85 -18.26 17.80
C ILE A 183 -10.87 -18.44 18.93
N LYS A 184 -10.95 -19.64 19.52
CA LYS A 184 -11.84 -19.92 20.67
C LYS A 184 -11.46 -19.13 21.92
N SER A 185 -10.15 -18.94 22.15
CA SER A 185 -9.66 -18.10 23.24
C SER A 185 -9.97 -16.63 22.99
N PHE A 186 -9.97 -16.20 21.72
CA PHE A 186 -10.40 -14.86 21.35
C PHE A 186 -11.90 -14.65 21.53
N GLN A 187 -12.75 -15.60 21.13
CA GLN A 187 -14.22 -15.54 21.31
C GLN A 187 -14.65 -15.44 22.78
N ALA A 188 -13.88 -16.05 23.70
CA ALA A 188 -14.18 -16.03 25.11
C ALA A 188 -14.35 -14.61 25.68
N ASN A 189 -15.24 -14.46 26.66
CA ASN A 189 -15.54 -13.18 27.30
C ASN A 189 -15.88 -12.07 26.29
N ASN A 190 -16.74 -12.40 25.30
CA ASN A 190 -17.22 -11.48 24.27
C ASN A 190 -16.07 -10.73 23.57
N TRP A 191 -15.08 -11.47 23.07
CA TRP A 191 -13.96 -10.91 22.32
C TRP A 191 -13.08 -9.90 23.05
N SER A 192 -13.08 -9.90 24.39
CA SER A 192 -12.33 -8.93 25.20
C SER A 192 -10.85 -8.83 24.81
N LYS A 193 -10.15 -9.98 24.68
CA LYS A 193 -8.74 -10.04 24.27
C LYS A 193 -8.51 -9.45 22.88
N LEU A 194 -9.34 -9.82 21.91
CA LEU A 194 -9.24 -9.30 20.54
C LEU A 194 -9.49 -7.78 20.51
N LYS A 195 -10.54 -7.32 21.21
CA LYS A 195 -10.91 -5.90 21.34
C LYS A 195 -9.77 -5.08 21.93
N GLN A 196 -9.07 -5.60 22.94
CA GLN A 196 -7.89 -4.95 23.52
C GLN A 196 -6.75 -4.87 22.51
N MET A 197 -6.40 -5.98 21.85
CA MET A 197 -5.28 -6.03 20.91
C MET A 197 -5.43 -5.07 19.73
N ARG A 198 -6.59 -5.11 19.03
CA ARG A 198 -6.87 -4.21 17.89
C ARG A 198 -7.02 -2.74 18.31
N SER A 199 -7.40 -2.47 19.57
CA SER A 199 -7.46 -1.10 20.10
C SER A 199 -6.08 -0.53 20.37
N ASN A 200 -5.15 -1.34 20.87
CA ASN A 200 -3.86 -0.86 21.31
C ASN A 200 -2.78 -0.95 20.22
N ASN A 201 -3.04 -1.67 19.11
CA ASN A 201 -1.99 -2.12 18.17
C ASN A 201 -0.99 -3.03 18.91
N SER A 202 -1.53 -3.96 19.70
CA SER A 202 -0.76 -4.93 20.48
C SER A 202 -0.62 -6.25 19.74
N SER A 203 0.56 -6.86 19.82
CA SER A 203 0.82 -8.20 19.31
C SER A 203 0.52 -9.27 20.36
N HIS A 204 0.55 -10.52 19.94
CA HIS A 204 0.46 -11.68 20.82
C HIS A 204 1.75 -11.97 21.59
N CYS A 205 2.85 -11.33 21.18
CA CYS A 205 4.16 -11.40 21.83
C CYS A 205 4.32 -10.23 22.83
N PRO A 206 4.43 -10.51 24.15
CA PRO A 206 4.58 -9.47 25.18
C PRO A 206 5.81 -8.58 24.99
N MET A 207 6.89 -9.13 24.43
CA MET A 207 8.12 -8.39 24.11
C MET A 207 7.84 -7.15 23.25
N THR A 208 6.85 -7.23 22.36
CA THR A 208 6.51 -6.10 21.49
C THR A 208 6.00 -4.89 22.26
N GLU A 209 5.24 -5.07 23.34
CA GLU A 209 4.70 -3.98 24.15
C GLU A 209 5.81 -3.30 24.93
N ILE A 210 6.71 -4.08 25.51
CA ILE A 210 7.89 -3.59 26.26
C ILE A 210 8.79 -2.75 25.35
N ILE A 211 9.03 -3.21 24.11
CA ILE A 211 9.83 -2.46 23.14
C ILE A 211 9.07 -1.20 22.68
N LYS A 212 7.76 -1.29 22.38
CA LYS A 212 6.94 -0.14 21.98
C LYS A 212 6.95 0.98 23.03
N ASP A 213 6.96 0.62 24.31
CA ASP A 213 7.00 1.57 25.43
C ASP A 213 8.43 1.99 25.85
N ASP A 214 9.47 1.39 25.24
CA ASP A 214 10.88 1.57 25.58
C ASP A 214 11.18 1.36 27.09
N ASP A 215 10.49 0.37 27.70
CA ASP A 215 10.63 0.03 29.12
C ASP A 215 11.86 -0.87 29.35
N LEU A 216 13.01 -0.22 29.49
CA LEU A 216 14.28 -0.89 29.74
C LEU A 216 14.28 -1.72 31.04
N ASN A 217 13.53 -1.32 32.08
CA ASN A 217 13.56 -2.01 33.36
C ASN A 217 12.94 -3.39 33.23
N ILE A 218 11.75 -3.47 32.64
CA ILE A 218 11.07 -4.75 32.40
C ILE A 218 11.88 -5.58 31.39
N PHE A 219 12.44 -4.94 30.37
CA PHE A 219 13.29 -5.63 29.40
C PHE A 219 14.51 -6.30 30.05
N GLN A 220 15.20 -5.62 30.97
CA GLN A 220 16.33 -6.18 31.71
C GLN A 220 15.92 -7.34 32.63
N MET A 221 14.72 -7.28 33.22
CA MET A 221 14.22 -8.41 34.01
C MET A 221 14.02 -9.65 33.13
N LEU A 222 13.35 -9.51 31.98
CA LEU A 222 13.16 -10.60 31.03
C LEU A 222 14.49 -11.13 30.47
N GLN A 223 15.43 -10.24 30.16
CA GLN A 223 16.73 -10.62 29.62
C GLN A 223 17.57 -11.47 30.58
N ASN A 224 17.29 -11.42 31.89
CA ASN A 224 17.95 -12.23 32.90
C ASN A 224 17.25 -13.58 33.14
N GLU A 225 16.12 -13.85 32.48
CA GLU A 225 15.46 -15.16 32.53
C GLU A 225 16.27 -16.21 31.75
N LEU A 226 16.24 -17.46 32.21
CA LEU A 226 17.10 -18.53 31.67
C LEU A 226 16.77 -18.92 30.22
N ASP A 227 15.55 -18.63 29.77
CA ASP A 227 15.01 -18.95 28.46
C ASP A 227 15.05 -17.76 27.49
N PHE A 228 15.61 -16.62 27.89
CA PHE A 228 15.76 -15.48 27.01
C PHE A 228 16.77 -15.76 25.89
N ASP A 229 16.35 -15.56 24.65
CA ASP A 229 17.17 -15.71 23.45
C ASP A 229 17.32 -14.36 22.72
N TRP A 230 18.55 -13.90 22.52
CA TRP A 230 18.84 -12.68 21.76
C TRP A 230 18.59 -12.84 20.26
N GLU A 231 18.69 -14.06 19.72
CA GLU A 231 18.42 -14.36 18.32
C GLU A 231 16.92 -14.60 18.04
N GLN A 232 16.08 -14.52 19.08
CA GLN A 232 14.64 -14.67 18.94
C GLN A 232 14.07 -13.68 17.91
N LYS A 233 13.06 -14.15 17.17
CA LYS A 233 12.36 -13.36 16.17
C LYS A 233 10.96 -13.01 16.64
N ILE A 234 10.60 -11.74 16.48
CA ILE A 234 9.26 -11.23 16.74
C ILE A 234 8.40 -11.61 15.54
N GLU A 235 7.51 -12.56 15.76
CA GLU A 235 6.55 -13.03 14.76
C GLU A 235 5.52 -11.94 14.44
N PRO A 236 5.20 -11.71 13.14
CA PRO A 236 4.16 -10.78 12.73
C PRO A 236 2.80 -11.11 13.36
N SER A 237 2.02 -10.10 13.71
CA SER A 237 0.62 -10.24 14.09
C SER A 237 -0.31 -9.58 13.08
N ALA A 238 -1.52 -10.11 12.94
CA ALA A 238 -2.62 -9.49 12.19
C ALA A 238 -2.94 -8.06 12.64
N PHE A 239 -2.55 -7.71 13.87
CA PHE A 239 -2.74 -6.39 14.46
C PHE A 239 -1.50 -5.52 14.46
N ASP A 240 -0.34 -6.02 14.01
CA ASP A 240 0.87 -5.20 13.85
C ASP A 240 0.78 -4.41 12.53
N ILE A 241 0.60 -3.10 12.67
CA ILE A 241 0.23 -2.15 11.59
C ILE A 241 1.39 -1.71 10.69
N HIS A 242 2.26 -2.63 10.26
CA HIS A 242 3.47 -2.25 9.53
C HIS A 242 3.75 -3.19 8.37
N TRP A 243 3.55 -2.72 7.14
CA TRP A 243 3.73 -3.54 5.95
C TRP A 243 5.20 -3.84 5.60
N ILE A 244 6.17 -3.09 6.15
CA ILE A 244 7.62 -3.43 6.05
C ILE A 244 7.99 -4.66 6.90
N MET A 245 7.17 -5.01 7.90
CA MET A 245 7.38 -6.14 8.79
C MET A 245 6.65 -7.40 8.27
N LYS A 246 7.03 -7.87 7.08
CA LYS A 246 6.45 -9.09 6.49
C LYS A 246 7.05 -10.36 7.10
N GLU A 247 8.34 -10.30 7.42
CA GLU A 247 9.11 -11.40 7.97
C GLU A 247 9.36 -11.20 9.47
N PRO A 248 9.60 -12.28 10.23
CA PRO A 248 9.97 -12.19 11.64
C PRO A 248 11.24 -11.34 11.84
N LEU A 249 11.16 -10.32 12.70
CA LEU A 249 12.25 -9.36 12.95
C LEU A 249 13.05 -9.69 14.20
N SER A 250 14.34 -9.31 14.23
CA SER A 250 15.09 -9.35 15.49
C SER A 250 14.56 -8.28 16.46
N ILE A 251 14.82 -8.47 17.77
CA ILE A 251 14.55 -7.45 18.79
C ILE A 251 15.23 -6.12 18.42
N PHE A 252 16.43 -6.18 17.85
CA PHE A 252 17.22 -5.00 17.48
C PHE A 252 16.56 -4.20 16.33
N ASP A 253 16.15 -4.89 15.27
CA ASP A 253 15.47 -4.27 14.13
C ASP A 253 14.11 -3.70 14.55
N PHE A 254 13.37 -4.42 15.40
CA PHE A 254 12.08 -3.98 15.92
C PHE A 254 12.22 -2.74 16.83
N ALA A 255 13.20 -2.73 17.74
CA ALA A 255 13.51 -1.58 18.58
C ALA A 255 13.93 -0.35 17.77
N ALA A 256 14.70 -0.55 16.70
CA ALA A 256 15.06 0.51 15.77
C ALA A 256 13.83 1.14 15.10
N TYR A 257 12.89 0.31 14.63
CA TYR A 257 11.65 0.77 14.01
C TYR A 257 10.76 1.58 14.95
N TYR A 258 10.51 1.09 16.16
CA TYR A 258 9.65 1.80 17.10
C TYR A 258 10.33 2.98 17.79
N GLY A 259 11.63 3.20 17.53
CA GLY A 259 12.37 4.29 18.15
C GLY A 259 12.63 4.06 19.64
N ALA A 260 12.72 2.80 20.08
CA ALA A 260 12.95 2.39 21.46
C ALA A 260 14.43 2.59 21.84
N VAL A 261 14.83 3.85 22.03
CA VAL A 261 16.24 4.26 22.14
C VAL A 261 16.97 3.54 23.27
N LYS A 262 16.34 3.38 24.44
CA LYS A 262 16.98 2.78 25.62
C LYS A 262 17.24 1.29 25.39
N ILE A 263 16.21 0.55 24.97
CA ILE A 263 16.33 -0.89 24.69
C ILE A 263 17.27 -1.13 23.51
N PHE A 264 17.17 -0.32 22.45
CA PHE A 264 18.04 -0.40 21.28
C PHE A 264 19.52 -0.26 21.68
N LYS A 265 19.89 0.79 22.41
CA LYS A 265 21.29 1.00 22.85
C LYS A 265 21.76 -0.06 23.82
N PHE A 266 20.91 -0.49 24.75
CA PHE A 266 21.24 -1.56 25.68
C PHE A 266 21.53 -2.88 24.95
N SER A 267 20.61 -3.30 24.09
CA SER A 267 20.75 -4.54 23.30
C SER A 267 21.96 -4.52 22.37
N TYR A 268 22.29 -3.37 21.77
CA TYR A 268 23.53 -3.18 21.03
C TYR A 268 24.76 -3.45 21.89
N MET A 269 24.87 -2.79 23.05
CA MET A 269 26.04 -2.89 23.91
C MET A 269 26.26 -4.30 24.46
N VAL A 270 25.17 -5.02 24.76
CA VAL A 270 25.24 -6.34 25.39
C VAL A 270 25.47 -7.47 24.37
N TYR A 271 24.88 -7.37 23.18
CA TYR A 271 24.86 -8.49 22.23
C TYR A 271 25.10 -8.09 20.78
N PHE A 272 24.30 -7.18 20.23
CA PHE A 272 24.25 -6.95 18.78
C PHE A 272 25.47 -6.26 18.19
N LYS A 273 26.32 -5.63 19.00
CA LYS A 273 27.58 -5.04 18.54
C LYS A 273 28.46 -6.05 17.76
N ASP A 274 28.55 -7.28 18.26
CA ASP A 274 29.42 -8.31 17.68
C ASP A 274 28.63 -9.42 16.95
N HIS A 275 27.30 -9.43 17.08
CA HIS A 275 26.44 -10.53 16.61
C HIS A 275 25.35 -10.11 15.61
N TYR A 276 25.32 -8.84 15.19
CA TYR A 276 24.30 -8.40 14.23
C TYR A 276 24.45 -9.11 12.89
N LYS A 277 23.36 -9.72 12.42
CA LYS A 277 23.26 -10.43 11.14
C LYS A 277 22.06 -9.91 10.37
N ILE A 278 22.26 -9.60 9.10
CA ILE A 278 21.15 -9.32 8.17
C ILE A 278 20.48 -10.67 7.84
N SER A 279 19.16 -10.68 7.74
CA SER A 279 18.42 -11.89 7.34
C SER A 279 18.83 -12.31 5.92
N GLU A 280 19.12 -13.59 5.71
CA GLU A 280 19.48 -14.13 4.38
C GLU A 280 18.39 -13.90 3.32
N GLN A 281 17.14 -13.74 3.76
CA GLN A 281 15.97 -13.57 2.89
C GLN A 281 15.60 -12.09 2.68
N SER A 282 16.25 -11.16 3.38
CA SER A 282 15.94 -9.74 3.35
C SER A 282 17.12 -8.91 2.87
N THR A 283 16.86 -7.98 1.96
CA THR A 283 17.83 -6.92 1.63
C THR A 283 17.82 -5.79 2.66
N LEU A 284 16.92 -5.84 3.65
CA LEU A 284 16.75 -4.80 4.65
C LEU A 284 17.58 -5.10 5.90
N ASN A 285 18.38 -4.11 6.28
CA ASN A 285 19.10 -4.04 7.55
C ASN A 285 18.43 -3.06 8.55
N VAL A 286 19.01 -2.95 9.75
CA VAL A 286 18.52 -2.13 10.87
C VAL A 286 18.41 -0.64 10.53
N VAL A 287 19.25 -0.13 9.61
CA VAL A 287 19.20 1.28 9.17
C VAL A 287 17.89 1.57 8.46
N HIS A 288 17.40 0.66 7.61
CA HIS A 288 16.12 0.83 6.93
C HIS A 288 14.95 0.89 7.92
N PHE A 289 14.96 0.05 8.94
CA PHE A 289 13.94 0.05 10.01
C PHE A 289 14.00 1.33 10.86
N ALA A 290 15.21 1.76 11.26
CA ALA A 290 15.41 3.00 12.01
C ALA A 290 14.90 4.24 11.24
N ILE A 291 15.18 4.29 9.93
CA ILE A 291 14.70 5.36 9.06
C ILE A 291 13.18 5.29 8.94
N ALA A 292 12.60 4.13 8.64
CA ALA A 292 11.15 3.97 8.55
C ALA A 292 10.43 4.43 9.84
N GLY A 293 11.01 4.12 11.02
CA GLY A 293 10.57 4.59 12.32
C GLY A 293 10.69 6.10 12.54
N GLY A 294 11.71 6.73 11.95
CA GLY A 294 11.94 8.17 12.00
C GLY A 294 12.69 8.66 13.24
N ASN A 295 13.30 7.77 14.03
CA ASN A 295 14.08 8.17 15.19
C ASN A 295 15.50 8.61 14.77
N THR A 296 15.73 9.93 14.69
CA THR A 296 17.02 10.49 14.25
C THR A 296 18.19 10.13 15.17
N GLU A 297 17.94 9.87 16.45
CA GLU A 297 18.99 9.50 17.39
C GLU A 297 19.53 8.11 17.08
N ILE A 298 18.64 7.13 16.84
CA ILE A 298 19.03 5.78 16.42
C ILE A 298 19.74 5.82 15.06
N VAL A 299 19.23 6.60 14.10
CA VAL A 299 19.87 6.74 12.78
C VAL A 299 21.30 7.30 12.92
N ARG A 300 21.51 8.36 13.71
CA ARG A 300 22.85 8.92 13.96
C ARG A 300 23.75 7.97 14.73
N PHE A 301 23.19 7.20 15.65
CA PHE A 301 23.92 6.17 16.39
C PHE A 301 24.44 5.08 15.43
N LEU A 302 23.60 4.57 14.53
CA LEU A 302 24.00 3.58 13.53
C LEU A 302 25.09 4.11 12.61
N TYR A 303 24.98 5.37 12.16
CA TYR A 303 26.03 6.02 11.37
C TYR A 303 27.37 6.11 12.12
N SER A 304 27.33 6.45 13.41
CA SER A 304 28.53 6.58 14.25
C SER A 304 29.22 5.24 14.57
N ASN A 305 28.54 4.12 14.31
CA ASN A 305 29.05 2.77 14.51
C ASN A 305 29.23 2.02 13.17
N ASP A 306 29.45 2.76 12.07
CA ASP A 306 29.84 2.23 10.76
C ASP A 306 28.89 1.17 10.16
N TYR A 307 27.59 1.28 10.44
CA TYR A 307 26.57 0.45 9.79
C TYR A 307 26.43 0.80 8.30
N ASP A 308 25.92 -0.15 7.50
CA ASP A 308 25.68 0.05 6.07
C ASP A 308 24.42 0.88 5.79
N PHE A 309 24.60 2.02 5.12
CA PHE A 309 23.54 2.96 4.72
C PHE A 309 23.10 2.80 3.26
N THR A 310 23.51 1.72 2.58
CA THR A 310 23.02 1.38 1.24
C THR A 310 21.49 1.28 1.26
N GLY A 311 20.81 2.07 0.42
CA GLY A 311 19.33 2.13 0.39
C GLY A 311 18.69 3.09 1.39
N ALA A 312 19.45 3.71 2.30
CA ALA A 312 18.92 4.60 3.34
C ALA A 312 18.11 5.78 2.77
N ILE A 313 18.61 6.41 1.70
CA ILE A 313 17.94 7.55 1.05
C ILE A 313 16.63 7.13 0.36
N HIS A 314 16.55 5.91 -0.16
CA HIS A 314 15.33 5.35 -0.76
C HIS A 314 14.24 5.17 0.29
N PHE A 315 14.59 4.64 1.47
CA PHE A 315 13.63 4.49 2.57
C PHE A 315 13.26 5.82 3.21
N ALA A 316 14.19 6.77 3.32
CA ALA A 316 13.87 8.11 3.80
C ALA A 316 12.86 8.81 2.87
N ALA A 317 13.01 8.63 1.55
CA ALA A 317 12.05 9.10 0.57
C ALA A 317 10.69 8.38 0.68
N LEU A 318 10.71 7.05 0.78
CA LEU A 318 9.51 6.21 0.88
C LEU A 318 8.67 6.52 2.12
N TYR A 319 9.31 6.71 3.28
CA TYR A 319 8.67 6.96 4.56
C TYR A 319 8.45 8.45 4.86
N HIS A 320 8.66 9.35 3.88
CA HIS A 320 8.51 10.80 4.07
C HIS A 320 9.33 11.34 5.24
N GLN A 321 10.50 10.77 5.49
CA GLN A 321 11.43 11.20 6.54
C GLN A 321 12.35 12.26 5.95
N ASN A 322 11.76 13.38 5.53
CA ASN A 322 12.44 14.39 4.71
C ASN A 322 13.64 15.01 5.43
N ASP A 323 13.57 15.19 6.75
CA ASP A 323 14.70 15.67 7.55
C ASP A 323 15.87 14.67 7.56
N ILE A 324 15.58 13.37 7.65
CA ILE A 324 16.58 12.31 7.55
C ILE A 324 17.14 12.28 6.12
N ALA A 325 16.29 12.40 5.09
CA ALA A 325 16.72 12.45 3.70
C ALA A 325 17.68 13.62 3.44
N ASP A 326 17.36 14.81 3.96
CA ASP A 326 18.19 16.01 3.85
C ASP A 326 19.54 15.83 4.56
N TRP A 327 19.52 15.24 5.76
CA TRP A 327 20.73 14.89 6.48
C TRP A 327 21.59 13.88 5.70
N LEU A 328 21.01 12.80 5.15
CA LEU A 328 21.70 11.81 4.33
C LEU A 328 22.33 12.42 3.07
N ILE A 329 21.60 13.29 2.37
CA ILE A 329 22.11 14.00 1.19
C ILE A 329 23.34 14.82 1.57
N SER A 330 23.28 15.54 2.70
CA SER A 330 24.36 16.41 3.16
C SER A 330 25.60 15.64 3.61
N ILE A 331 25.43 14.54 4.35
CA ILE A 331 26.54 13.83 4.99
C ILE A 331 27.31 12.97 4.00
N PHE A 332 26.62 12.42 2.99
CA PHE A 332 27.21 11.55 1.97
C PHE A 332 27.43 12.25 0.61
N ASP A 333 27.16 13.57 0.50
CA ASP A 333 27.21 14.33 -0.76
C ASP A 333 26.46 13.61 -1.91
N LEU A 334 25.23 13.14 -1.61
CA LEU A 334 24.50 12.28 -2.52
C LEU A 334 24.01 13.04 -3.75
N LYS A 335 24.17 12.39 -4.91
CA LYS A 335 23.48 12.77 -6.15
C LYS A 335 22.34 11.79 -6.36
N LEU A 336 21.10 12.21 -6.08
CA LEU A 336 19.95 11.31 -5.98
C LEU A 336 19.74 10.45 -7.23
N LYS A 337 20.01 11.03 -8.41
CA LYS A 337 19.93 10.33 -9.70
C LYS A 337 20.86 9.12 -9.85
N ASN A 338 21.91 9.02 -9.04
CA ASN A 338 22.90 7.93 -9.09
C ASN A 338 22.63 6.84 -8.05
N CYS A 339 21.70 7.07 -7.12
CA CYS A 339 21.42 6.14 -6.03
C CYS A 339 20.46 5.04 -6.51
N ILE A 340 20.93 3.79 -6.47
CA ILE A 340 20.18 2.60 -6.90
C ILE A 340 20.07 1.61 -5.73
N PHE A 341 18.86 1.09 -5.47
CA PHE A 341 18.58 0.10 -4.43
C PHE A 341 17.28 -0.65 -4.72
N GLY A 342 17.27 -1.96 -4.40
CA GLY A 342 16.06 -2.79 -4.42
C GLY A 342 15.39 -2.91 -5.79
N GLU A 343 14.14 -3.38 -5.78
CA GLU A 343 13.35 -3.66 -6.99
C GLU A 343 13.00 -2.39 -7.77
N TYR A 344 12.75 -1.27 -7.08
CA TYR A 344 12.33 -0.03 -7.73
C TYR A 344 13.52 0.85 -8.17
N GLU A 345 14.74 0.41 -7.90
CA GLU A 345 16.01 1.02 -8.30
C GLU A 345 16.22 2.44 -7.77
N THR A 346 15.56 3.45 -8.32
CA THR A 346 15.91 4.86 -8.08
C THR A 346 15.17 5.49 -6.89
N VAL A 347 15.79 6.49 -6.25
CA VAL A 347 15.15 7.27 -5.17
C VAL A 347 13.86 7.93 -5.65
N LEU A 348 13.83 8.38 -6.92
CA LEU A 348 12.63 8.95 -7.53
C LEU A 348 11.49 7.94 -7.58
N ASN A 349 11.75 6.68 -7.94
CA ASN A 349 10.73 5.64 -7.98
C ASN A 349 10.16 5.33 -6.59
N TYR A 350 11.00 5.24 -5.55
CA TYR A 350 10.54 5.11 -4.16
C TYR A 350 9.70 6.32 -3.70
N ALA A 351 10.10 7.53 -4.09
CA ALA A 351 9.33 8.74 -3.82
C ALA A 351 7.99 8.76 -4.57
N LEU A 352 7.93 8.22 -5.79
CA LEU A 352 6.68 8.10 -6.55
C LEU A 352 5.71 7.11 -5.92
N LEU A 353 6.18 5.93 -5.50
CA LEU A 353 5.34 4.91 -4.84
C LEU A 353 4.65 5.45 -3.58
N SER A 354 5.36 6.28 -2.83
CA SER A 354 4.85 6.94 -1.63
C SER A 354 4.25 8.32 -1.87
N PHE A 355 4.20 8.78 -3.13
CA PHE A 355 3.84 10.14 -3.51
C PHE A 355 4.57 11.24 -2.70
N ASN A 356 5.83 11.04 -2.30
CA ASN A 356 6.61 12.06 -1.61
C ASN A 356 6.98 13.22 -2.54
N THR A 357 6.12 14.23 -2.60
CA THR A 357 6.28 15.38 -3.51
C THR A 357 7.55 16.19 -3.22
N TYR A 358 8.02 16.22 -1.97
CA TYR A 358 9.26 16.91 -1.59
C TYR A 358 10.48 16.29 -2.29
N ILE A 359 10.64 14.97 -2.19
CA ILE A 359 11.76 14.25 -2.82
C ILE A 359 11.59 14.19 -4.34
N ILE A 360 10.36 14.00 -4.84
CA ILE A 360 10.09 14.08 -6.29
C ILE A 360 10.59 15.42 -6.84
N ASP A 361 10.18 16.55 -6.24
CA ASP A 361 10.59 17.87 -6.69
C ASP A 361 12.11 18.08 -6.59
N LYS A 362 12.77 17.54 -5.57
CA LYS A 362 14.24 17.56 -5.45
C LYS A 362 14.90 16.79 -6.60
N CYS A 363 14.46 15.56 -6.87
CA CYS A 363 14.96 14.74 -7.96
C CYS A 363 14.76 15.41 -9.33
N LEU A 364 13.59 16.04 -9.56
CA LEU A 364 13.31 16.72 -10.83
C LEU A 364 14.18 17.96 -11.05
N LYS A 365 14.58 18.67 -9.99
CA LYS A 365 15.49 19.84 -10.06
C LYS A 365 16.91 19.48 -10.49
N GLU A 366 17.39 18.25 -10.28
CA GLU A 366 18.72 17.79 -10.73
C GLU A 366 18.85 17.65 -12.26
N LYS A 367 17.86 18.13 -13.04
CA LYS A 367 17.75 17.99 -14.51
C LYS A 367 17.83 16.52 -14.95
N VAL A 368 17.26 15.58 -14.17
CA VAL A 368 17.29 14.14 -14.50
C VAL A 368 16.58 13.86 -15.82
N MET A 369 15.53 14.63 -16.13
CA MET A 369 14.58 14.40 -17.23
C MET A 369 14.95 15.15 -18.52
N THR A 370 16.20 15.03 -18.97
CA THR A 370 16.75 15.82 -20.10
C THR A 370 16.23 15.43 -21.48
N ASN A 371 15.72 14.21 -21.66
CA ASN A 371 15.27 13.72 -22.96
C ASN A 371 13.99 12.87 -22.83
N ASP A 372 13.31 12.64 -23.95
CA ASP A 372 12.02 11.94 -23.95
C ASP A 372 12.14 10.45 -23.61
N SER A 373 13.31 9.83 -23.83
CA SER A 373 13.57 8.45 -23.40
C SER A 373 13.54 8.31 -21.86
N LYS A 374 14.17 9.24 -21.14
CA LYS A 374 14.11 9.26 -19.66
C LYS A 374 12.72 9.60 -19.16
N LYS A 375 12.04 10.58 -19.80
CA LYS A 375 10.62 10.91 -19.49
C LYS A 375 9.71 9.72 -19.69
N PHE A 376 9.90 8.96 -20.78
CA PHE A 376 9.18 7.73 -21.03
C PHE A 376 9.36 6.75 -19.88
N LYS A 377 10.60 6.46 -19.45
CA LYS A 377 10.84 5.54 -18.31
C LYS A 377 10.16 5.98 -17.01
N LEU A 378 10.15 7.29 -16.74
CA LEU A 378 9.45 7.84 -15.58
C LEU A 378 7.93 7.62 -15.65
N PHE A 379 7.32 7.97 -16.78
CA PHE A 379 5.89 7.77 -16.96
C PHE A 379 5.53 6.29 -17.09
N ASP A 380 6.40 5.45 -17.65
CA ASP A 380 6.24 4.00 -17.69
C ASP A 380 6.13 3.43 -16.27
N PHE A 381 7.07 3.78 -15.40
CA PHE A 381 7.03 3.40 -13.99
C PHE A 381 5.77 3.92 -13.28
N ALA A 382 5.44 5.21 -13.47
CA ALA A 382 4.29 5.83 -12.81
C ALA A 382 2.95 5.22 -13.27
N LEU A 383 2.77 4.98 -14.57
CA LEU A 383 1.54 4.40 -15.11
C LEU A 383 1.37 2.92 -14.75
N GLU A 384 2.46 2.23 -14.42
CA GLU A 384 2.44 0.83 -14.00
C GLU A 384 2.22 0.67 -12.49
N ASN A 385 2.81 1.55 -11.66
CA ASN A 385 2.90 1.33 -10.22
C ASN A 385 2.25 2.41 -9.35
N CYS A 386 1.79 3.52 -9.92
CA CYS A 386 1.28 4.67 -9.17
C CYS A 386 -0.20 4.96 -9.45
N GLN A 387 -0.82 5.71 -8.54
CA GLN A 387 -2.18 6.21 -8.70
C GLN A 387 -2.24 7.39 -9.70
N LEU A 388 -3.43 7.67 -10.23
CA LEU A 388 -3.65 8.72 -11.23
C LEU A 388 -3.18 10.11 -10.75
N GLU A 389 -3.31 10.40 -9.46
CA GLU A 389 -2.89 11.66 -8.84
C GLU A 389 -1.40 11.93 -9.03
N ILE A 390 -0.54 10.90 -8.93
CA ILE A 390 0.90 11.01 -9.15
C ILE A 390 1.20 11.28 -10.63
N VAL A 391 0.48 10.62 -11.54
CA VAL A 391 0.60 10.84 -12.99
C VAL A 391 0.22 12.28 -13.36
N ASN A 392 -0.87 12.80 -12.77
CA ASN A 392 -1.29 14.19 -12.92
C ASN A 392 -0.22 15.15 -12.40
N TYR A 393 0.31 14.89 -11.20
CA TYR A 393 1.38 15.69 -10.60
C TYR A 393 2.62 15.75 -11.50
N LEU A 394 3.05 14.61 -12.05
CA LEU A 394 4.20 14.54 -12.95
C LEU A 394 3.95 15.28 -14.26
N LYS A 395 2.77 15.16 -14.86
CA LYS A 395 2.43 15.86 -16.10
C LYS A 395 2.44 17.38 -15.93
N ASP A 396 1.99 17.87 -14.77
CA ASP A 396 2.04 19.30 -14.45
C ASP A 396 3.48 19.84 -14.37
N LYS A 397 4.44 18.99 -13.98
CA LYS A 397 5.85 19.37 -13.81
C LYS A 397 6.69 19.11 -15.05
N ILE A 398 6.31 18.13 -15.87
CA ILE A 398 7.10 17.61 -16.97
C ILE A 398 6.24 17.53 -18.23
N PRO A 399 6.46 18.40 -19.23
CA PRO A 399 5.78 18.26 -20.51
C PRO A 399 6.25 16.97 -21.20
N PHE A 400 5.29 16.11 -21.51
CA PHE A 400 5.53 14.84 -22.15
C PHE A 400 4.37 14.46 -23.08
N ASN A 401 4.71 13.95 -24.26
CA ASN A 401 3.76 13.46 -25.24
C ASN A 401 3.56 11.96 -25.04
N PHE A 402 2.38 11.53 -24.59
CA PHE A 402 2.08 10.12 -24.36
C PHE A 402 1.99 9.28 -25.65
N MET A 403 1.97 9.92 -26.83
CA MET A 403 2.12 9.23 -28.12
C MET A 403 3.58 8.82 -28.41
N PHE A 404 4.55 9.29 -27.63
CA PHE A 404 5.95 8.87 -27.77
C PHE A 404 6.08 7.36 -27.57
N LYS A 405 6.83 6.71 -28.45
CA LYS A 405 7.11 5.27 -28.38
C LYS A 405 8.57 5.01 -28.10
N TYR A 406 8.83 4.18 -27.10
CA TYR A 406 10.17 3.66 -26.86
C TYR A 406 10.51 2.61 -27.93
N ASP A 407 11.73 2.67 -28.47
CA ASP A 407 12.21 1.86 -29.61
C ASP A 407 11.23 1.81 -30.80
N ASN A 408 10.45 2.89 -30.99
CA ASN A 408 9.38 3.02 -31.98
C ASN A 408 8.24 1.99 -31.90
N GLN A 409 8.18 1.19 -30.83
CA GLN A 409 7.28 0.04 -30.75
C GLN A 409 6.40 0.02 -29.50
N ILE A 410 6.82 0.59 -28.39
CA ILE A 410 6.11 0.45 -27.11
C ILE A 410 5.42 1.76 -26.74
N SER A 411 4.09 1.71 -26.61
CA SER A 411 3.24 2.80 -26.13
C SER A 411 2.88 2.61 -24.65
N LEU A 412 2.87 3.72 -23.90
CA LEU A 412 2.61 3.73 -22.46
C LEU A 412 1.20 3.31 -22.06
N ILE A 413 0.20 3.48 -22.94
CA ILE A 413 -1.21 3.16 -22.61
C ILE A 413 -1.42 1.68 -22.27
N TYR A 414 -0.51 0.80 -22.69
CA TYR A 414 -0.62 -0.64 -22.45
C TYR A 414 -0.37 -1.02 -20.99
N LYS A 415 0.48 -0.28 -20.26
CA LYS A 415 0.78 -0.54 -18.85
C LYS A 415 -0.47 -0.48 -17.95
N PRO A 416 -1.24 0.62 -17.92
CA PRO A 416 -2.45 0.69 -17.10
C PRO A 416 -3.54 -0.26 -17.58
N ILE A 417 -3.57 -0.64 -18.87
CA ILE A 417 -4.49 -1.68 -19.37
C ILE A 417 -4.16 -3.05 -18.76
N ILE A 418 -2.89 -3.45 -18.77
CA ILE A 418 -2.46 -4.74 -18.20
C ILE A 418 -2.75 -4.78 -16.70
N LYS A 419 -2.51 -3.67 -16.00
CA LYS A 419 -2.75 -3.48 -14.57
C LYS A 419 -4.22 -3.19 -14.20
N ASP A 420 -5.15 -3.24 -15.16
CA ASP A 420 -6.59 -2.99 -14.96
C ASP A 420 -6.96 -1.62 -14.38
N ASN A 421 -6.14 -0.60 -14.64
CA ASN A 421 -6.37 0.74 -14.12
C ASN A 421 -7.20 1.57 -15.09
N LEU A 422 -8.53 1.36 -15.06
CA LEU A 422 -9.49 2.07 -15.91
C LEU A 422 -9.40 3.59 -15.77
N ASP A 423 -9.15 4.11 -14.57
CA ASP A 423 -9.12 5.56 -14.32
C ASP A 423 -7.91 6.22 -15.02
N ILE A 424 -6.74 5.59 -14.99
CA ILE A 424 -5.58 6.05 -15.78
C ILE A 424 -5.84 5.91 -17.28
N VAL A 425 -6.47 4.82 -17.75
CA VAL A 425 -6.79 4.65 -19.17
C VAL A 425 -7.73 5.73 -19.69
N LYS A 426 -8.80 6.04 -18.93
CA LYS A 426 -9.73 7.14 -19.23
C LYS A 426 -9.00 8.46 -19.33
N TYR A 427 -8.19 8.77 -18.32
CA TYR A 427 -7.40 9.99 -18.29
C TYR A 427 -6.46 10.13 -19.49
N LEU A 428 -5.70 9.09 -19.83
CA LEU A 428 -4.78 9.10 -20.98
C LEU A 428 -5.52 9.36 -22.30
N ILE A 429 -6.70 8.76 -22.50
CA ILE A 429 -7.50 8.95 -23.71
C ILE A 429 -8.16 10.33 -23.76
N GLU A 430 -8.57 10.87 -22.61
CA GLU A 430 -9.08 12.24 -22.53
C GLU A 430 -8.04 13.27 -22.98
N ILE A 431 -6.79 13.10 -22.53
CA ILE A 431 -5.71 14.03 -22.87
C ILE A 431 -5.12 13.79 -24.26
N GLU A 432 -5.14 12.56 -24.76
CA GLU A 432 -4.60 12.16 -26.05
C GLU A 432 -5.52 11.13 -26.72
N PRO A 433 -6.65 11.56 -27.35
CA PRO A 433 -7.65 10.66 -27.92
C PRO A 433 -7.12 9.69 -28.98
N GLN A 434 -5.99 10.01 -29.61
CA GLN A 434 -5.34 9.14 -30.60
C GLN A 434 -4.80 7.84 -29.98
N LEU A 435 -4.62 7.80 -28.66
CA LEU A 435 -4.13 6.61 -27.96
C LEU A 435 -5.06 5.41 -28.10
N ILE A 436 -6.36 5.59 -28.35
CA ILE A 436 -7.34 4.50 -28.50
C ILE A 436 -6.93 3.47 -29.58
N ASN A 437 -6.16 3.90 -30.58
CA ASN A 437 -5.66 3.08 -31.68
C ASN A 437 -4.12 3.02 -31.73
N CYS A 438 -3.43 3.53 -30.72
CA CYS A 438 -1.98 3.58 -30.70
C CYS A 438 -1.40 2.18 -30.54
N ARG A 439 -0.79 1.66 -31.60
CA ARG A 439 -0.27 0.29 -31.62
C ARG A 439 1.01 0.14 -30.81
N SER A 440 1.06 -0.88 -29.96
CA SER A 440 2.31 -1.50 -29.50
C SER A 440 2.54 -2.79 -30.29
N PHE A 441 3.66 -2.86 -30.99
CA PHE A 441 3.89 -3.89 -32.02
C PHE A 441 2.71 -3.96 -33.01
N PHE A 442 2.00 -5.08 -33.04
CA PHE A 442 0.89 -5.32 -33.97
C PHE A 442 -0.50 -5.28 -33.32
N GLU A 443 -0.58 -4.96 -32.04
CA GLU A 443 -1.83 -4.98 -31.28
C GLU A 443 -2.35 -3.56 -31.02
N VAL A 444 -3.65 -3.40 -30.89
CA VAL A 444 -4.30 -2.15 -30.47
C VAL A 444 -4.81 -2.27 -29.03
N PRO A 445 -4.94 -1.18 -28.27
CA PRO A 445 -5.24 -1.22 -26.83
C PRO A 445 -6.45 -2.07 -26.46
N ILE A 446 -7.54 -2.01 -27.24
CA ILE A 446 -8.77 -2.78 -26.96
C ILE A 446 -8.56 -4.29 -27.02
N TRP A 447 -7.67 -4.78 -27.89
CA TRP A 447 -7.37 -6.22 -27.99
C TRP A 447 -6.44 -6.68 -26.87
N THR A 448 -5.52 -5.84 -26.40
CA THR A 448 -4.78 -6.13 -25.16
C THR A 448 -5.72 -6.16 -23.95
N ALA A 449 -6.62 -5.19 -23.81
CA ALA A 449 -7.61 -5.18 -22.74
C ALA A 449 -8.46 -6.47 -22.76
N ALA A 450 -8.89 -6.90 -23.96
CA ALA A 450 -9.63 -8.14 -24.11
C ALA A 450 -8.80 -9.39 -23.80
N ARG A 451 -7.52 -9.45 -24.22
CA ARG A 451 -6.60 -10.55 -23.92
C ARG A 451 -6.45 -10.77 -22.41
N TYR A 452 -6.34 -9.69 -21.64
CA TYR A 452 -6.24 -9.74 -20.19
C TYR A 452 -7.61 -9.80 -19.49
N GLY A 453 -8.73 -9.89 -20.22
CA GLY A 453 -10.07 -9.99 -19.63
C GLY A 453 -10.56 -8.72 -18.93
N ARG A 454 -10.01 -7.54 -19.28
CA ARG A 454 -10.36 -6.25 -18.67
C ARG A 454 -11.66 -5.69 -19.24
N THR A 455 -12.78 -6.28 -18.85
CA THR A 455 -14.09 -6.03 -19.48
C THR A 455 -14.49 -4.57 -19.43
N ASP A 456 -14.27 -3.87 -18.31
CA ASP A 456 -14.66 -2.47 -18.16
C ASP A 456 -13.85 -1.54 -19.05
N ILE A 457 -12.56 -1.84 -19.22
CA ILE A 457 -11.67 -1.13 -20.15
C ILE A 457 -12.11 -1.40 -21.59
N VAL A 458 -12.43 -2.65 -21.95
CA VAL A 458 -12.96 -3.00 -23.29
C VAL A 458 -14.25 -2.23 -23.57
N ASP A 459 -15.18 -2.22 -22.62
CA ASP A 459 -16.44 -1.50 -22.68
C ASP A 459 -16.26 0.01 -22.87
N PHE A 460 -15.31 0.60 -22.14
CA PHE A 460 -14.96 2.01 -22.30
C PHE A 460 -14.36 2.31 -23.67
N LEU A 461 -13.38 1.52 -24.11
CA LEU A 461 -12.69 1.68 -25.39
C LEU A 461 -13.62 1.48 -26.59
N TYR A 462 -14.52 0.48 -26.50
CA TYR A 462 -15.48 0.16 -27.56
C TYR A 462 -16.45 1.31 -27.83
N ARG A 463 -16.75 2.13 -26.82
CA ARG A 463 -17.61 3.32 -26.94
C ARG A 463 -16.86 4.55 -27.47
N GLN A 464 -15.53 4.49 -27.66
CA GLN A 464 -14.76 5.62 -28.17
C GLN A 464 -14.95 5.80 -29.68
N PRO A 465 -15.16 7.05 -30.16
CA PRO A 465 -15.27 7.32 -31.59
C PRO A 465 -14.01 6.89 -32.37
N GLY A 466 -14.19 6.16 -33.46
CA GLY A 466 -13.08 5.77 -34.34
C GLY A 466 -12.22 4.60 -33.86
N ILE A 467 -12.63 3.88 -32.82
CA ILE A 467 -11.93 2.68 -32.33
C ILE A 467 -11.83 1.58 -33.41
N TYR A 468 -10.63 1.01 -33.57
CA TYR A 468 -10.41 -0.13 -34.44
C TYR A 468 -10.60 -1.44 -33.68
N THR A 469 -11.67 -2.17 -34.03
CA THR A 469 -12.04 -3.44 -33.36
C THR A 469 -11.58 -4.69 -34.12
N LYS A 470 -10.96 -4.55 -35.29
CA LYS A 470 -10.53 -5.70 -36.11
C LYS A 470 -9.43 -6.51 -35.41
N CYS A 471 -9.67 -7.80 -35.24
CA CYS A 471 -8.74 -8.76 -34.66
C CYS A 471 -7.50 -8.95 -35.53
N ASN A 472 -6.31 -8.93 -34.93
CA ASN A 472 -5.09 -9.42 -35.55
C ASN A 472 -4.90 -10.91 -35.18
N LYS A 473 -4.58 -11.79 -36.15
CA LYS A 473 -4.31 -13.21 -35.88
C LYS A 473 -3.20 -13.44 -34.85
N GLN A 474 -2.24 -12.53 -34.74
CA GLN A 474 -1.18 -12.58 -33.72
C GLN A 474 -1.67 -12.29 -32.30
N SER A 475 -2.90 -11.79 -32.12
CA SER A 475 -3.45 -11.47 -30.79
C SER A 475 -3.61 -12.70 -29.90
N PHE A 476 -3.65 -13.89 -30.51
CA PHE A 476 -3.77 -15.19 -29.85
C PHE A 476 -2.41 -15.85 -29.55
N ASN A 477 -1.28 -15.24 -29.91
CA ASN A 477 0.05 -15.84 -29.72
C ASN A 477 0.54 -15.76 -28.27
N LEU A 478 -0.04 -14.85 -27.49
CA LEU A 478 0.27 -14.66 -26.08
C LEU A 478 -1.03 -14.86 -25.32
N ASP A 479 -1.10 -15.91 -24.51
CA ASP A 479 -2.24 -16.18 -23.66
C ASP A 479 -1.82 -16.02 -22.19
N PRO A 480 -2.27 -14.97 -21.48
CA PRO A 480 -1.90 -14.76 -20.08
C PRO A 480 -2.49 -15.82 -19.14
N TYR A 481 -3.40 -16.66 -19.65
CA TYR A 481 -4.13 -17.65 -18.87
C TYR A 481 -3.92 -19.07 -19.44
N GLU A 482 -2.72 -19.37 -19.96
CA GLU A 482 -2.38 -20.69 -20.52
C GLU A 482 -2.66 -21.87 -19.57
N GLU A 483 -2.62 -21.62 -18.26
CA GLU A 483 -2.89 -22.61 -17.21
C GLU A 483 -4.38 -22.90 -16.98
N SER A 484 -5.29 -22.08 -17.52
CA SER A 484 -6.75 -22.25 -17.40
C SER A 484 -7.21 -23.52 -18.13
N SER A 485 -8.08 -24.30 -17.49
CA SER A 485 -8.66 -25.51 -18.09
C SER A 485 -9.75 -25.18 -19.11
N ILE A 486 -10.37 -24.00 -18.99
CA ILE A 486 -11.27 -23.45 -20.00
C ILE A 486 -10.45 -23.11 -21.27
N PRO A 487 -10.85 -23.58 -22.46
CA PRO A 487 -10.12 -23.33 -23.69
C PRO A 487 -10.13 -21.85 -24.09
N LEU A 488 -9.04 -21.39 -24.72
CA LEU A 488 -8.95 -20.05 -25.31
C LEU A 488 -10.07 -19.85 -26.35
N GLY A 489 -10.98 -18.91 -26.09
CA GLY A 489 -12.06 -18.57 -27.00
C GLY A 489 -11.51 -17.98 -28.31
N ARG A 490 -11.52 -18.73 -29.41
CA ARG A 490 -11.09 -18.22 -30.72
C ARG A 490 -12.24 -17.49 -31.42
N THR A 491 -12.52 -16.26 -30.99
CA THR A 491 -13.50 -15.36 -31.62
C THR A 491 -12.83 -14.09 -32.13
N THR A 492 -13.37 -13.52 -33.20
CA THR A 492 -12.93 -12.22 -33.74
C THR A 492 -13.74 -11.05 -33.15
N HIS A 493 -14.74 -11.34 -32.32
CA HIS A 493 -15.55 -10.33 -31.63
C HIS A 493 -14.90 -9.96 -30.28
N VAL A 494 -14.35 -8.75 -30.19
CA VAL A 494 -13.50 -8.33 -29.06
C VAL A 494 -14.18 -8.41 -27.69
N ILE A 495 -15.48 -8.09 -27.61
CA ILE A 495 -16.27 -8.14 -26.36
C ILE A 495 -16.53 -9.60 -25.93
N GLU A 496 -16.70 -10.51 -26.89
CA GLU A 496 -16.87 -11.93 -26.54
C GLU A 496 -15.54 -12.50 -26.08
N PHE A 497 -14.45 -12.15 -26.78
CA PHE A 497 -13.10 -12.57 -26.41
C PHE A 497 -12.74 -12.10 -24.99
N SER A 498 -13.04 -10.85 -24.65
CA SER A 498 -12.78 -10.32 -23.31
C SER A 498 -13.56 -11.07 -22.23
N LYS A 499 -14.82 -11.42 -22.48
CA LYS A 499 -15.63 -12.23 -21.55
C LYS A 499 -15.08 -13.64 -21.38
N TYR A 500 -14.60 -14.27 -22.46
CA TYR A 500 -13.92 -15.57 -22.37
C TYR A 500 -12.65 -15.47 -21.52
N GLN A 501 -11.78 -14.49 -21.79
CA GLN A 501 -10.55 -14.32 -21.02
C GLN A 501 -10.82 -13.95 -19.57
N TYR A 502 -11.85 -13.14 -19.29
CA TYR A 502 -12.29 -12.85 -17.93
C TYR A 502 -12.76 -14.12 -17.20
N LYS A 503 -13.52 -15.00 -17.87
CA LYS A 503 -13.94 -16.27 -17.26
C LYS A 503 -12.74 -17.19 -16.96
N ARG A 504 -11.75 -17.21 -17.84
CA ARG A 504 -10.49 -17.98 -17.67
C ARG A 504 -9.64 -17.42 -16.54
N SER A 505 -9.53 -16.10 -16.46
CA SER A 505 -8.83 -15.42 -15.39
C SER A 505 -9.49 -15.70 -14.04
N LEU A 506 -10.83 -15.65 -13.98
CA LEU A 506 -11.59 -16.05 -12.81
C LEU A 506 -11.34 -17.51 -12.46
N GLU A 507 -11.38 -18.44 -13.41
CA GLU A 507 -11.14 -19.87 -13.13
C GLU A 507 -9.77 -20.11 -12.46
N ILE A 508 -8.70 -19.53 -13.01
CA ILE A 508 -7.37 -19.61 -12.38
C ILE A 508 -7.45 -19.04 -10.96
N SER A 509 -8.04 -17.86 -10.80
CA SER A 509 -8.24 -17.30 -9.47
C SER A 509 -9.12 -18.16 -8.58
N HIS A 510 -10.13 -18.89 -9.05
CA HIS A 510 -10.95 -19.79 -8.25
C HIS A 510 -10.19 -21.06 -7.84
N LEU A 511 -9.33 -21.58 -8.72
CA LEU A 511 -8.46 -22.72 -8.45
C LEU A 511 -7.40 -22.35 -7.41
N GLU A 512 -6.90 -21.12 -7.45
CA GLU A 512 -5.95 -20.60 -6.49
C GLU A 512 -6.63 -20.04 -5.24
N ASN A 513 -7.86 -19.51 -5.33
CA ASN A 513 -8.58 -18.85 -4.25
C ASN A 513 -9.81 -19.64 -3.77
N PRO A 514 -9.74 -20.26 -2.58
CA PRO A 514 -10.86 -20.98 -1.99
C PRO A 514 -12.07 -20.11 -1.63
N PHE A 515 -11.95 -18.77 -1.53
CA PHE A 515 -13.05 -17.86 -1.18
C PHE A 515 -14.18 -17.81 -2.21
N PHE A 516 -13.88 -18.12 -3.48
CA PHE A 516 -14.84 -18.01 -4.56
C PHE A 516 -15.45 -19.36 -4.97
N ILE A 517 -15.10 -20.47 -4.31
CA ILE A 517 -15.57 -21.82 -4.68
C ILE A 517 -17.09 -22.00 -4.45
N ASN A 518 -17.72 -21.18 -3.61
CA ASN A 518 -19.14 -21.31 -3.26
C ASN A 518 -20.01 -20.06 -3.50
N ILE A 519 -19.46 -18.98 -4.09
CA ILE A 519 -20.28 -17.85 -4.52
C ILE A 519 -20.84 -18.21 -5.89
N LYS A 520 -22.10 -18.67 -5.92
CA LYS A 520 -22.84 -18.78 -7.19
C LYS A 520 -22.97 -17.37 -7.78
N LEU A 521 -22.30 -17.15 -8.92
CA LEU A 521 -22.53 -15.98 -9.79
C LEU A 521 -23.94 -15.99 -10.38
#